data_AF-A0A1I5CP15-F1
#
_entry.id   AF-A0A1I5CP15-F1
#
_cell.length_a   1.000
_cell.length_b   1.000
_cell.length_c   1.000
_cell.angle_alpha   90.00
_cell.angle_beta   90.00
_cell.angle_gamma   90.00
#
_symmetry.space_group_name_H-M   'P 1'
#
loop_
_entity.id
_entity.type
_entity.pdbx_description
1 polymer ?
#
loop_
_entity_poly.entity_id
_entity_poly.type
_entity_poly.pdbx_seq_one_letter_code
_entity_poly.pdbx_strand_id
1 'polypeptide(L)'
;MKKLLSIIMLFIGITSCTTENDIGTNQEGQRQKDLKSRDGINYGEMHNDILEIYYADYDYNSNDVSLMENAVEEYLIENESTVTFNDVKSSNSVLYYYSQKLYATAGNVNDIKNLFKEINEEGLSTQKAYDYSLELLEIFELYEGDVVTFTEKLNIYRIKVNSDSSIDGNLKNNLLKAVEIGEYSHMYWYEIVGIDANLDSNSANAANYGGKVDTRRIAVIAGGDVAGALTGIQSGLVGYASLVFGPWGGAIAMAGTAAVGSLNAARVLR
;
A
#
# COMPACT_ATOMS: atom_id res chain seq x y z
N MET A 1 35.17 -15.33 44.88
CA MET A 1 34.59 -16.62 45.33
C MET A 1 33.10 -16.59 45.03
N LYS A 2 32.63 -17.60 44.27
CA LYS A 2 31.22 -17.87 43.98
C LYS A 2 30.46 -18.18 45.27
N LYS A 3 29.15 -17.86 45.29
CA LYS A 3 28.01 -18.42 46.06
C LYS A 3 26.92 -17.32 46.08
N LEU A 4 25.63 -17.52 45.82
CA LEU A 4 24.82 -18.70 45.58
C LEU A 4 23.48 -18.20 44.99
N LEU A 5 22.95 -18.91 43.99
CA LEU A 5 21.59 -18.75 43.47
C LEU A 5 20.54 -18.86 44.59
N SER A 6 19.41 -18.16 44.43
CA SER A 6 18.08 -18.72 44.77
C SER A 6 16.99 -17.97 43.99
N ILE A 7 16.61 -18.58 42.86
CA ILE A 7 15.25 -18.52 42.30
C ILE A 7 14.45 -19.62 43.02
N ILE A 8 13.18 -19.37 43.38
CA ILE A 8 12.04 -20.32 43.34
C ILE A 8 10.76 -19.60 43.83
N MET A 9 9.86 -19.37 42.87
CA MET A 9 8.41 -19.60 42.82
C MET A 9 7.49 -19.28 44.02
N LEU A 10 6.33 -18.68 43.73
CA LEU A 10 5.07 -19.44 43.69
C LEU A 10 3.94 -18.68 42.95
N PHE A 11 3.34 -19.35 41.96
CA PHE A 11 1.97 -19.13 41.51
C PHE A 11 0.99 -19.58 42.62
N ILE A 12 -0.17 -18.91 42.74
CA ILE A 12 -1.52 -19.49 42.84
C ILE A 12 -2.52 -18.33 43.04
N GLY A 13 -3.58 -18.33 42.24
CA GLY A 13 -4.73 -17.45 42.41
C GLY A 13 -5.83 -17.71 41.40
N ILE A 14 -6.24 -18.97 41.22
CA ILE A 14 -7.53 -19.30 40.59
C ILE A 14 -8.57 -19.23 41.70
N THR A 15 -9.54 -18.33 41.57
CA THR A 15 -10.86 -18.50 42.18
C THR A 15 -11.89 -18.33 41.08
N SER A 16 -12.61 -19.40 40.78
CA SER A 16 -13.91 -19.33 40.12
C SER A 16 -14.96 -19.05 41.19
N CYS A 17 -15.98 -18.27 40.84
CA CYS A 17 -17.37 -18.72 40.94
C CYS A 17 -18.28 -17.69 40.25
N THR A 18 -19.11 -18.25 39.38
CA THR A 18 -20.20 -17.67 38.60
C THR A 18 -21.34 -17.17 39.47
N THR A 19 -22.02 -16.09 39.04
CA THR A 19 -23.47 -15.96 39.21
C THR A 19 -24.02 -15.10 38.07
N GLU A 20 -24.92 -15.67 37.28
CA GLU A 20 -25.75 -14.96 36.30
C GLU A 20 -26.75 -14.04 37.03
N ASN A 21 -26.79 -12.78 36.64
CA ASN A 21 -28.04 -12.08 36.37
C ASN A 21 -27.76 -10.80 35.56
N ASP A 22 -28.58 -10.66 34.53
CA ASP A 22 -28.48 -9.72 33.43
C ASP A 22 -28.82 -8.27 33.83
N ILE A 23 -28.49 -7.35 32.91
CA ILE A 23 -28.82 -5.91 32.84
C ILE A 23 -27.70 -4.94 33.28
N GLY A 24 -26.96 -4.43 32.28
CA GLY A 24 -26.57 -3.01 32.28
C GLY A 24 -25.18 -2.66 31.75
N THR A 25 -25.13 -2.27 30.47
CA THR A 25 -24.19 -1.28 29.88
C THR A 25 -22.70 -1.65 29.71
N ASN A 26 -22.36 -1.99 28.46
CA ASN A 26 -21.20 -1.52 27.70
C ASN A 26 -19.84 -1.41 28.42
N GLN A 27 -19.30 -2.53 28.89
CA GLN A 27 -17.87 -2.62 29.21
C GLN A 27 -17.07 -3.57 28.31
N GLU A 28 -17.71 -4.27 27.37
CA GLU A 28 -17.00 -5.05 26.34
C GLU A 28 -16.41 -4.17 25.22
N GLY A 29 -16.97 -2.98 24.98
CA GLY A 29 -16.45 -2.02 23.99
C GLY A 29 -15.21 -1.24 24.43
N GLN A 30 -14.81 -1.31 25.71
CA GLN A 30 -13.67 -0.53 26.23
C GLN A 30 -12.39 -1.34 26.42
N ARG A 31 -12.44 -2.69 26.40
CA ARG A 31 -11.23 -3.53 26.45
C ARG A 31 -10.77 -4.07 25.10
N GLN A 32 -11.55 -3.89 24.03
CA GLN A 32 -11.09 -4.05 22.65
C GLN A 32 -10.51 -2.74 22.05
N LYS A 33 -10.67 -1.61 22.74
CA LYS A 33 -10.13 -0.30 22.30
C LYS A 33 -8.70 -0.02 22.78
N ASP A 34 -8.14 -0.85 23.66
CA ASP A 34 -6.73 -0.79 24.00
C ASP A 34 -5.95 -1.69 23.03
N LEU A 35 -5.30 -1.05 22.06
CA LEU A 35 -4.30 -1.59 21.13
C LEU A 35 -4.86 -2.55 20.06
N LYS A 36 -5.38 -1.99 18.94
CA LYS A 36 -5.06 -2.60 17.63
C LYS A 36 -3.53 -2.64 17.56
N SER A 37 -2.98 -3.80 17.86
CA SER A 37 -1.55 -4.01 17.96
C SER A 37 -0.89 -3.66 16.62
N ARG A 38 0.37 -3.26 16.73
CA ARG A 38 1.34 -3.00 15.66
C ARG A 38 1.43 -4.06 14.54
N ASP A 39 0.77 -5.21 14.72
CA ASP A 39 0.78 -6.42 13.89
C ASP A 39 -0.55 -6.65 13.13
N GLY A 40 -1.52 -5.72 13.20
CA GLY A 40 -2.85 -5.88 12.61
C GLY A 40 -3.25 -4.90 11.49
N ILE A 41 -2.32 -4.06 11.00
CA ILE A 41 -2.59 -3.18 9.85
C ILE A 41 -2.27 -3.96 8.57
N ASN A 42 -3.30 -4.35 7.84
CA ASN A 42 -3.21 -4.89 6.49
C ASN A 42 -3.16 -3.71 5.52
N TYR A 43 -2.05 -3.56 4.81
CA TYR A 43 -1.80 -2.38 3.97
C TYR A 43 -2.63 -2.43 2.70
N GLY A 44 -2.92 -3.64 2.22
CA GLY A 44 -3.79 -3.88 1.07
C GLY A 44 -5.26 -3.61 1.37
N GLU A 45 -5.77 -4.06 2.52
CA GLU A 45 -7.12 -3.73 3.00
C GLU A 45 -7.27 -2.22 3.17
N MET A 46 -6.35 -1.58 3.90
CA MET A 46 -6.37 -0.12 4.10
C MET A 46 -6.40 0.63 2.76
N HIS A 47 -5.58 0.22 1.80
CA HIS A 47 -5.58 0.81 0.47
C HIS A 47 -6.93 0.66 -0.24
N ASN A 48 -7.51 -0.53 -0.24
CA ASN A 48 -8.79 -0.79 -0.91
C ASN A 48 -9.95 -0.06 -0.25
N ASP A 49 -9.99 0.03 1.08
CA ASP A 49 -10.99 0.80 1.82
C ASP A 49 -10.94 2.29 1.41
N ILE A 50 -9.74 2.86 1.24
CA ILE A 50 -9.55 4.23 0.72
C ILE A 50 -10.11 4.36 -0.69
N LEU A 51 -9.89 3.36 -1.56
CA LEU A 51 -10.43 3.37 -2.92
C LEU A 51 -11.96 3.31 -2.94
N GLU A 52 -12.57 2.52 -2.06
CA GLU A 52 -14.03 2.44 -1.96
C GLU A 52 -14.65 3.79 -1.59
N ILE A 53 -14.06 4.50 -0.62
CA ILE A 53 -14.47 5.87 -0.25
C ILE A 53 -14.30 6.82 -1.44
N TYR A 54 -13.13 6.78 -2.11
CA TYR A 54 -12.87 7.60 -3.29
C TYR A 54 -13.92 7.38 -4.39
N TYR A 55 -14.25 6.13 -4.71
CA TYR A 55 -15.20 5.80 -5.77
C TYR A 55 -16.66 6.06 -5.40
N ALA A 56 -17.01 6.15 -4.11
CA ALA A 56 -18.35 6.53 -3.67
C ALA A 56 -18.70 7.98 -4.05
N ASP A 57 -17.73 8.89 -3.94
CA ASP A 57 -17.88 10.32 -4.22
C ASP A 57 -17.31 10.75 -5.57
N TYR A 58 -16.77 9.80 -6.34
CA TYR A 58 -16.16 10.09 -7.62
C TYR A 58 -17.17 10.58 -8.66
N ASP A 59 -17.09 11.88 -8.96
CA ASP A 59 -17.73 12.49 -10.12
C ASP A 59 -16.67 12.89 -11.16
N TYR A 60 -17.04 12.83 -12.45
CA TYR A 60 -16.11 13.13 -13.55
C TYR A 60 -15.69 14.62 -13.64
N ASN A 61 -16.17 15.49 -12.73
CA ASN A 61 -15.98 16.95 -12.77
C ASN A 61 -15.02 17.48 -11.69
N SER A 62 -14.58 16.64 -10.75
CA SER A 62 -13.75 17.02 -9.61
C SER A 62 -12.24 16.83 -9.87
N ASN A 63 -11.41 17.47 -9.05
CA ASN A 63 -9.96 17.28 -9.09
C ASN A 63 -9.61 15.95 -8.41
N ASP A 64 -9.32 14.93 -9.22
CA ASP A 64 -9.03 13.55 -8.80
C ASP A 64 -8.06 13.46 -7.61
N VAL A 65 -7.01 14.30 -7.59
CA VAL A 65 -6.02 14.29 -6.51
C VAL A 65 -6.65 14.73 -5.20
N SER A 66 -7.32 15.88 -5.18
CA SER A 66 -7.96 16.39 -3.97
C SER A 66 -9.05 15.46 -3.45
N LEU A 67 -9.78 14.81 -4.35
CA LEU A 67 -10.78 13.81 -3.96
C LEU A 67 -10.11 12.59 -3.30
N MET A 68 -9.02 12.08 -3.86
CA MET A 68 -8.28 10.97 -3.27
C MET A 68 -7.66 11.35 -1.92
N GLU A 69 -7.07 12.54 -1.80
CA GLU A 69 -6.56 13.02 -0.52
C GLU A 69 -7.66 13.09 0.56
N ASN A 70 -8.88 13.51 0.17
CA ASN A 70 -10.03 13.52 1.07
C ASN A 70 -10.47 12.10 1.44
N ALA A 71 -10.45 11.14 0.51
CA ALA A 71 -10.80 9.75 0.80
C ALA A 71 -9.82 9.11 1.80
N VAL A 72 -8.52 9.40 1.67
CA VAL A 72 -7.52 8.99 2.68
C VAL A 72 -7.84 9.62 4.04
N GLU A 73 -8.19 10.90 4.08
CA GLU A 73 -8.53 11.59 5.32
C GLU A 73 -9.80 11.03 5.97
N GLU A 74 -10.83 10.75 5.19
CA GLU A 74 -12.09 10.15 5.64
C GLU A 74 -11.87 8.76 6.23
N TYR A 75 -11.12 7.89 5.53
CA TYR A 75 -10.72 6.59 6.05
C TYR A 75 -10.09 6.69 7.45
N LEU A 76 -9.21 7.68 7.64
CA LEU A 76 -8.50 7.89 8.90
C LEU A 76 -9.42 8.39 10.01
N ILE A 77 -10.40 9.24 9.68
CA ILE A 77 -11.42 9.69 10.62
C ILE A 77 -12.30 8.51 11.05
N GLU A 78 -12.77 7.68 10.11
CA GLU A 78 -13.60 6.51 10.40
C GLU A 78 -12.87 5.47 11.26
N ASN A 79 -11.56 5.37 11.10
CA ASN A 79 -10.71 4.46 11.87
C ASN A 79 -10.14 5.08 13.17
N GLU A 80 -10.62 6.26 13.57
CA GLU A 80 -10.18 6.98 14.78
C GLU A 80 -8.64 7.17 14.84
N SER A 81 -8.00 7.41 13.69
CA SER A 81 -6.55 7.66 13.64
C SER A 81 -6.18 8.92 14.41
N THR A 82 -5.08 8.84 15.15
CA THR A 82 -4.49 10.00 15.85
C THR A 82 -3.59 10.84 14.96
N VAL A 83 -3.38 10.41 13.72
CA VAL A 83 -2.52 11.04 12.70
C VAL A 83 -3.35 11.18 11.43
N THR A 84 -3.40 12.38 10.88
CA THR A 84 -4.12 12.68 9.64
C THR A 84 -3.22 12.53 8.42
N PHE A 85 -3.80 12.43 7.23
CA PHE A 85 -3.01 12.46 6.00
C PHE A 85 -2.35 13.83 5.80
N ASN A 86 -3.05 14.89 6.21
CA ASN A 86 -2.50 16.25 6.21
C ASN A 86 -1.30 16.43 7.16
N ASP A 87 -1.26 15.75 8.30
CA ASP A 87 -0.08 15.75 9.18
C ASP A 87 1.14 15.15 8.45
N VAL A 88 0.96 14.01 7.80
CA VAL A 88 2.03 13.36 7.01
C VAL A 88 2.48 14.25 5.86
N LYS A 89 1.54 14.77 5.06
CA LYS A 89 1.80 15.65 3.91
C LYS A 89 2.53 16.94 4.31
N SER A 90 2.10 17.59 5.38
CA SER A 90 2.68 18.86 5.83
C SER A 90 4.03 18.68 6.53
N SER A 91 4.28 17.52 7.15
CA SER A 91 5.55 17.25 7.84
C SER A 91 6.76 17.16 6.91
N ASN A 92 6.56 16.71 5.66
CA ASN A 92 7.63 16.66 4.67
C ASN A 92 7.11 16.80 3.23
N SER A 93 6.79 18.03 2.85
CA SER A 93 6.22 18.37 1.54
C SER A 93 7.15 18.02 0.36
N VAL A 94 8.46 17.98 0.57
CA VAL A 94 9.44 17.60 -0.48
C VAL A 94 9.31 16.12 -0.82
N LEU A 95 9.18 15.25 0.19
CA LEU A 95 9.01 13.82 -0.09
C LEU A 95 7.61 13.54 -0.64
N TYR A 96 6.60 14.26 -0.14
CA TYR A 96 5.25 14.17 -0.67
C TYR A 96 5.13 14.63 -2.12
N TYR A 97 5.92 15.63 -2.54
CA TYR A 97 5.94 16.14 -3.92
C TYR A 97 6.19 15.05 -4.97
N TYR A 98 6.94 14.00 -4.65
CA TYR A 98 7.13 12.88 -5.57
C TYR A 98 5.85 12.08 -5.84
N SER A 99 4.92 12.00 -4.90
CA SER A 99 3.60 11.38 -5.16
C SER A 99 2.80 12.18 -6.19
N GLN A 100 2.94 13.50 -6.20
CA GLN A 100 2.30 14.39 -7.17
C GLN A 100 2.99 14.29 -8.54
N LYS A 101 4.33 14.16 -8.57
CA LYS A 101 5.05 13.83 -9.81
C LYS A 101 4.64 12.47 -10.37
N LEU A 102 4.40 11.48 -9.51
CA LEU A 102 3.88 10.19 -9.94
C LEU A 102 2.52 10.36 -10.64
N TYR A 103 1.59 11.11 -10.05
CA TYR A 103 0.30 11.40 -10.70
C TYR A 103 0.45 12.10 -12.08
N ALA A 104 1.48 12.93 -12.24
CA ALA A 104 1.77 13.60 -13.50
C ALA A 104 2.29 12.66 -14.61
N THR A 105 2.73 11.44 -14.27
CA THR A 105 3.15 10.43 -15.26
C THR A 105 1.99 9.85 -16.05
N ALA A 106 0.74 10.05 -15.60
CA ALA A 106 -0.47 9.53 -16.24
C ALA A 106 -0.40 8.02 -16.54
N GLY A 107 0.26 7.25 -15.67
CA GLY A 107 0.40 5.79 -15.81
C GLY A 107 1.43 5.36 -16.85
N ASN A 108 2.21 6.27 -17.44
CA ASN A 108 3.30 5.90 -18.34
C ASN A 108 4.45 5.25 -17.58
N VAL A 109 4.67 3.94 -17.78
CA VAL A 109 5.69 3.18 -17.07
C VAL A 109 7.10 3.74 -17.27
N ASN A 110 7.45 4.23 -18.46
CA ASN A 110 8.78 4.82 -18.68
C ASN A 110 8.96 6.12 -17.88
N ASP A 111 7.91 6.94 -17.78
CA ASP A 111 7.95 8.15 -16.98
C ASP A 111 8.00 7.84 -15.47
N ILE A 112 7.34 6.77 -15.02
CA ILE A 112 7.47 6.25 -13.64
C ILE A 112 8.91 5.77 -13.38
N LYS A 113 9.52 5.02 -14.32
CA LYS A 113 10.93 4.58 -14.20
C LYS A 113 11.88 5.78 -14.17
N ASN A 114 11.61 6.82 -14.96
CA ASN A 114 12.37 8.07 -14.93
C ASN A 114 12.21 8.80 -13.58
N LEU A 115 11.01 8.81 -13.01
CA LEU A 115 10.77 9.37 -11.67
C LEU A 115 11.56 8.63 -10.60
N PHE A 116 11.57 7.29 -10.63
CA PHE A 116 12.37 6.48 -9.70
C PHE A 116 13.86 6.77 -9.83
N LYS A 117 14.33 6.94 -11.07
CA LYS A 117 15.70 7.32 -11.35
C LYS A 117 16.03 8.70 -10.79
N GLU A 118 15.13 9.68 -10.98
CA GLU A 118 15.28 11.04 -10.43
C GLU A 118 15.42 11.00 -8.90
N ILE A 119 14.52 10.30 -8.19
CA ILE A 119 14.57 10.15 -6.73
C ILE A 119 15.91 9.54 -6.27
N ASN A 120 16.44 8.58 -7.03
CA ASN A 120 17.72 7.96 -6.74
C ASN A 120 18.91 8.90 -6.98
N GLU A 121 18.93 9.61 -8.11
CA GLU A 121 19.98 10.56 -8.47
C GLU A 121 20.03 11.77 -7.52
N GLU A 122 18.88 12.15 -6.93
CA GLU A 122 18.79 13.15 -5.87
C GLU A 122 19.24 12.64 -4.48
N GLY A 123 19.54 11.34 -4.36
CA GLY A 123 20.06 10.75 -3.13
C GLY A 123 19.00 10.49 -2.05
N LEU A 124 17.71 10.55 -2.40
CA LEU A 124 16.61 10.24 -1.48
C LEU A 124 16.40 8.73 -1.32
N SER A 125 16.69 7.95 -2.37
CA SER A 125 16.66 6.50 -2.34
C SER A 125 18.06 5.88 -2.43
N THR A 126 18.24 4.71 -1.82
CA THR A 126 19.45 3.90 -2.05
C THR A 126 19.37 3.23 -3.42
N GLN A 127 20.53 2.88 -4.01
CA GLN A 127 20.57 2.11 -5.26
C GLN A 127 19.75 0.81 -5.17
N LYS A 128 19.78 0.15 -4.01
CA LYS A 128 19.00 -1.06 -3.77
C LYS A 128 17.50 -0.79 -3.78
N ALA A 129 17.04 0.27 -3.13
CA ALA A 129 15.62 0.65 -3.16
C ALA A 129 15.17 0.92 -4.60
N TYR A 130 15.99 1.60 -5.40
CA TYR A 130 15.72 1.83 -6.82
C TYR A 130 15.67 0.52 -7.64
N ASP A 131 16.69 -0.33 -7.55
CA ASP A 131 16.78 -1.58 -8.31
C ASP A 131 15.58 -2.50 -8.03
N TYR A 132 15.24 -2.69 -6.74
CA TYR A 132 14.09 -3.50 -6.33
C TYR A 132 12.75 -2.88 -6.76
N SER A 133 12.63 -1.56 -6.72
CA SER A 133 11.42 -0.88 -7.19
C SER A 133 11.21 -1.04 -8.69
N LEU A 134 12.28 -0.97 -9.49
CA LEU A 134 12.21 -1.22 -10.93
C LEU A 134 11.81 -2.66 -11.24
N GLU A 135 12.42 -3.62 -10.56
CA GLU A 135 12.11 -5.04 -10.75
C GLU A 135 10.65 -5.35 -10.36
N LEU A 136 10.16 -4.79 -9.25
CA LEU A 136 8.76 -4.98 -8.87
C LEU A 136 7.82 -4.34 -9.89
N LEU A 137 8.09 -3.11 -10.31
CA LEU A 137 7.29 -2.43 -11.34
C LEU A 137 7.27 -3.21 -12.66
N GLU A 138 8.40 -3.78 -13.06
CA GLU A 138 8.51 -4.62 -14.26
C GLU A 138 7.68 -5.91 -14.13
N ILE A 139 7.59 -6.52 -12.93
CA ILE A 139 6.72 -7.67 -12.71
C ILE A 139 5.26 -7.32 -12.96
N PHE A 140 4.79 -6.18 -12.44
CA PHE A 140 3.42 -5.71 -12.68
C PHE A 140 3.20 -5.37 -14.15
N GLU A 141 4.10 -4.60 -14.77
CA GLU A 141 4.03 -4.21 -16.18
C GLU A 141 3.90 -5.42 -17.12
N LEU A 142 4.68 -6.48 -16.87
CA LEU A 142 4.77 -7.62 -17.79
C LEU A 142 3.77 -8.73 -17.49
N TYR A 143 3.40 -8.93 -16.23
CA TYR A 143 2.75 -10.17 -15.81
C TYR A 143 1.39 -10.00 -15.14
N GLU A 144 0.97 -8.81 -14.67
CA GLU A 144 -0.27 -8.64 -13.89
C GLU A 144 -1.52 -9.26 -14.56
N GLY A 145 -1.62 -9.21 -15.89
CA GLY A 145 -2.73 -9.81 -16.65
C GLY A 145 -2.68 -11.34 -16.82
N ASP A 146 -1.58 -11.99 -16.43
CA ASP A 146 -1.43 -13.45 -16.39
C ASP A 146 -1.28 -13.88 -14.93
N VAL A 147 -2.40 -14.20 -14.28
CA VAL A 147 -2.48 -14.48 -12.83
C VAL A 147 -1.48 -15.55 -12.38
N VAL A 148 -1.28 -16.62 -13.18
CA VAL A 148 -0.37 -17.71 -12.81
C VAL A 148 1.07 -17.24 -12.86
N THR A 149 1.49 -16.62 -13.96
CA THR A 149 2.85 -16.12 -14.12
C THR A 149 3.12 -14.96 -13.15
N PHE A 150 2.17 -14.07 -12.93
CA PHE A 150 2.25 -12.98 -11.97
C PHE A 150 2.52 -13.48 -10.56
N THR A 151 1.72 -14.43 -10.09
CA THR A 151 1.86 -15.05 -8.76
C THR A 151 3.24 -15.69 -8.61
N GLU A 152 3.70 -16.42 -9.63
CA GLU A 152 5.04 -17.04 -9.64
C GLU A 152 6.14 -15.97 -9.52
N LYS A 153 6.08 -14.91 -10.33
CA LYS A 153 7.09 -13.85 -10.38
C LYS A 153 7.12 -13.04 -9.09
N LEU A 154 5.97 -12.71 -8.51
CA LEU A 154 5.90 -12.09 -7.20
C LEU A 154 6.49 -12.98 -6.10
N ASN A 155 6.25 -14.29 -6.13
CA ASN A 155 6.84 -15.19 -5.15
C ASN A 155 8.38 -15.26 -5.27
N ILE A 156 8.92 -15.27 -6.50
CA ILE A 156 10.37 -15.17 -6.74
C ILE A 156 10.92 -13.86 -6.16
N TYR A 157 10.22 -12.74 -6.40
CA TYR A 157 10.59 -11.44 -5.85
C TYR A 157 10.59 -11.45 -4.31
N ARG A 158 9.54 -12.00 -3.66
CA ARG A 158 9.49 -12.14 -2.19
C ARG A 158 10.64 -12.97 -1.65
N ILE A 159 10.96 -14.10 -2.28
CA ILE A 159 12.07 -14.96 -1.86
C ILE A 159 13.39 -14.19 -1.95
N LYS A 160 13.59 -13.44 -3.04
CA LYS A 160 14.77 -12.59 -3.24
C LYS A 160 14.87 -11.51 -2.17
N VAL A 161 13.82 -10.71 -1.95
CA VAL A 161 13.76 -9.68 -0.90
C VAL A 161 14.02 -10.27 0.48
N ASN A 162 13.43 -11.42 0.80
CA ASN A 162 13.62 -12.07 2.10
C ASN A 162 15.05 -12.59 2.31
N SER A 163 15.68 -13.13 1.28
CA SER A 163 17.01 -13.76 1.35
C SER A 163 18.17 -12.77 1.12
N ASP A 164 17.93 -11.59 0.55
CA ASP A 164 18.97 -10.58 0.34
C ASP A 164 19.39 -9.96 1.69
N SER A 165 20.67 -10.16 2.04
CA SER A 165 21.30 -9.62 3.24
C SER A 165 21.89 -8.22 3.03
N SER A 166 21.92 -7.73 1.78
CA SER A 166 22.44 -6.41 1.43
C SER A 166 21.42 -5.28 1.55
N ILE A 167 20.14 -5.61 1.80
CA ILE A 167 19.08 -4.64 2.11
C ILE A 167 18.73 -4.72 3.60
N ASP A 168 18.47 -3.56 4.21
CA ASP A 168 18.09 -3.51 5.62
C ASP A 168 16.65 -3.98 5.87
N GLY A 169 16.32 -4.24 7.13
CA GLY A 169 15.01 -4.76 7.52
C GLY A 169 13.84 -3.81 7.23
N ASN A 170 14.06 -2.50 7.24
CA ASN A 170 13.01 -1.53 6.95
C ASN A 170 12.68 -1.53 5.46
N LEU A 171 13.70 -1.48 4.60
CA LEU A 171 13.51 -1.59 3.15
C LEU A 171 12.87 -2.93 2.79
N LYS A 172 13.36 -4.03 3.36
CA LYS A 172 12.78 -5.36 3.18
C LYS A 172 11.28 -5.39 3.51
N ASN A 173 10.91 -4.93 4.70
CA ASN A 173 9.51 -4.93 5.13
C ASN A 173 8.65 -4.02 4.26
N ASN A 174 9.16 -2.86 3.86
CA ASN A 174 8.42 -1.93 3.01
C ASN A 174 8.19 -2.47 1.59
N LEU A 175 9.19 -3.13 1.00
CA LEU A 175 9.02 -3.77 -0.31
C LEU A 175 7.99 -4.92 -0.25
N LEU A 176 7.96 -5.69 0.84
CA LEU A 176 6.96 -6.74 1.02
C LEU A 176 5.54 -6.19 1.22
N LYS A 177 5.39 -5.04 1.89
CA LYS A 177 4.10 -4.35 2.01
C LYS A 177 3.63 -3.73 0.69
N ALA A 178 4.55 -3.22 -0.13
CA ALA A 178 4.20 -2.75 -1.48
C ALA A 178 3.68 -3.92 -2.34
N VAL A 179 4.27 -5.10 -2.20
CA VAL A 179 3.77 -6.33 -2.84
C VAL A 179 2.36 -6.69 -2.33
N GLU A 180 2.12 -6.61 -1.02
CA GLU A 180 0.81 -6.84 -0.41
C GLU A 180 -0.26 -5.89 -0.97
N ILE A 181 0.03 -4.58 -1.06
CA ILE A 181 -0.87 -3.60 -1.70
C ILE A 181 -1.20 -4.01 -3.14
N GLY A 182 -0.19 -4.41 -3.92
CA GLY A 182 -0.40 -4.82 -5.30
C GLY A 182 -1.25 -6.08 -5.44
N GLU A 183 -1.10 -7.07 -4.54
CA GLU A 183 -1.95 -8.26 -4.56
C GLU A 183 -3.39 -7.97 -4.19
N TYR A 184 -3.62 -7.14 -3.16
CA TYR A 184 -4.96 -6.78 -2.75
C TYR A 184 -5.67 -5.90 -3.78
N SER A 185 -4.92 -5.00 -4.42
CA SER A 185 -5.42 -4.23 -5.55
C SER A 185 -5.79 -5.14 -6.72
N HIS A 186 -4.91 -6.08 -7.08
CA HIS A 186 -5.19 -7.07 -8.11
C HIS A 186 -6.44 -7.90 -7.77
N MET A 187 -6.60 -8.37 -6.54
CA MET A 187 -7.82 -9.06 -6.13
C MET A 187 -9.07 -8.15 -6.25
N TYR A 188 -8.98 -6.90 -5.78
CA TYR A 188 -10.09 -5.95 -5.82
C TYR A 188 -10.58 -5.70 -7.25
N TRP A 189 -9.67 -5.38 -8.17
CA TRP A 189 -10.04 -5.01 -9.53
C TRP A 189 -10.58 -6.18 -10.35
N TYR A 190 -10.04 -7.38 -10.14
CA TYR A 190 -10.32 -8.53 -11.00
C TYR A 190 -11.41 -9.43 -10.42
N GLU A 191 -11.47 -9.58 -9.10
CA GLU A 191 -12.41 -10.49 -8.44
C GLU A 191 -13.62 -9.78 -7.85
N ILE A 192 -13.45 -8.58 -7.30
CA ILE A 192 -14.53 -7.83 -6.62
C ILE A 192 -15.27 -6.92 -7.61
N VAL A 193 -14.55 -6.02 -8.28
CA VAL A 193 -15.11 -5.12 -9.30
C VAL A 193 -15.52 -5.89 -10.55
N GLY A 194 -14.83 -7.02 -10.81
CA GLY A 194 -15.14 -7.90 -11.94
C GLY A 194 -14.71 -7.31 -13.29
N ILE A 195 -13.58 -6.60 -13.34
CA ILE A 195 -12.97 -6.21 -14.61
C ILE A 195 -12.50 -7.49 -15.31
N ASP A 196 -13.22 -7.90 -16.35
CA ASP A 196 -12.95 -9.15 -17.05
C ASP A 196 -11.56 -9.12 -17.71
N ALA A 197 -10.67 -10.01 -17.25
CA ALA A 197 -9.32 -10.17 -17.79
C ALA A 197 -9.30 -10.63 -19.25
N ASN A 198 -10.42 -11.15 -19.75
CA ASN A 198 -10.59 -11.65 -21.11
C ASN A 198 -11.22 -10.62 -22.07
N LEU A 199 -10.87 -9.34 -21.96
CA LEU A 199 -11.19 -8.35 -23.00
C LEU A 199 -10.43 -8.73 -24.30
N ASP A 200 -11.12 -9.49 -25.14
CA ASP A 200 -10.63 -10.14 -26.34
C ASP A 200 -9.98 -9.15 -27.31
N SER A 201 -8.68 -9.39 -27.60
CA SER A 201 -7.81 -8.83 -28.65
C SER A 201 -8.42 -8.55 -30.03
N ASN A 202 -9.65 -8.97 -30.29
CA ASN A 202 -10.35 -8.88 -31.57
C ASN A 202 -11.57 -7.94 -31.61
N SER A 203 -11.87 -7.16 -30.56
CA SER A 203 -12.93 -6.14 -30.70
C SER A 203 -12.51 -5.07 -31.72
N ALA A 204 -13.43 -4.62 -32.58
CA ALA A 204 -13.15 -3.62 -33.64
C ALA A 204 -12.59 -2.27 -33.12
N ASN A 205 -12.61 -2.04 -31.81
CA ASN A 205 -11.96 -0.90 -31.16
C ASN A 205 -10.43 -1.08 -30.97
N ALA A 206 -9.90 -2.30 -31.11
CA ALA A 206 -8.46 -2.61 -31.08
C ALA A 206 -7.72 -2.16 -32.36
N ALA A 207 -8.46 -2.08 -33.48
CA ALA A 207 -7.90 -1.85 -34.80
C ALA A 207 -7.49 -0.38 -35.05
N ASN A 208 -8.11 0.58 -34.35
CA ASN A 208 -7.71 2.00 -34.43
C ASN A 208 -6.49 2.34 -33.54
N TYR A 209 -6.02 1.41 -32.71
CA TYR A 209 -4.87 1.57 -31.81
C TYR A 209 -3.69 0.64 -32.12
N GLY A 210 -3.64 0.07 -33.33
CA GLY A 210 -2.48 -0.71 -33.78
C GLY A 210 -2.30 -2.05 -33.05
N GLY A 211 -3.31 -2.92 -33.13
CA GLY A 211 -3.08 -4.37 -33.14
C GLY A 211 -2.66 -5.02 -31.82
N LYS A 212 -3.32 -4.67 -30.71
CA LYS A 212 -3.63 -5.53 -29.55
C LYS A 212 -4.92 -4.93 -28.96
N VAL A 213 -5.91 -5.70 -28.49
CA VAL A 213 -6.71 -5.12 -27.39
C VAL A 213 -5.72 -4.89 -26.28
N ASP A 214 -5.68 -3.66 -25.79
CA ASP A 214 -4.62 -3.28 -24.90
C ASP A 214 -4.83 -3.93 -23.52
N THR A 215 -4.32 -5.16 -23.38
CA THR A 215 -4.21 -5.90 -22.13
C THR A 215 -3.34 -5.18 -21.09
N ARG A 216 -2.74 -4.01 -21.43
CA ARG A 216 -2.08 -3.10 -20.47
C ARG A 216 -3.07 -2.26 -19.65
N ARG A 217 -4.38 -2.26 -19.93
CA ARG A 217 -5.37 -1.59 -19.06
C ARG A 217 -5.44 -2.20 -17.67
N ILE A 218 -5.12 -3.49 -17.61
CA ILE A 218 -5.11 -4.36 -16.44
C ILE A 218 -3.76 -4.25 -15.74
N ALA A 219 -2.65 -4.33 -16.51
CA ALA A 219 -1.27 -4.19 -16.02
C ALA A 219 -0.83 -2.79 -15.54
N VAL A 220 -1.77 -1.85 -15.46
CA VAL A 220 -1.52 -0.46 -15.01
C VAL A 220 -2.33 -0.14 -13.74
N ILE A 221 -3.27 -0.99 -13.33
CA ILE A 221 -4.10 -0.70 -12.15
C ILE A 221 -3.38 -1.07 -10.86
N ALA A 222 -3.14 -2.36 -10.60
CA ALA A 222 -2.35 -2.73 -9.43
C ALA A 222 -0.89 -2.26 -9.60
N GLY A 223 -0.38 -2.19 -10.84
CA GLY A 223 0.89 -1.55 -11.15
C GLY A 223 0.95 -0.06 -10.76
N GLY A 224 -0.14 0.68 -10.91
CA GLY A 224 -0.24 2.09 -10.50
C GLY A 224 -0.18 2.25 -8.98
N ASP A 225 -0.91 1.41 -8.26
CA ASP A 225 -0.96 1.40 -6.79
C ASP A 225 0.41 1.04 -6.20
N VAL A 226 1.06 0.03 -6.79
CA VAL A 226 2.42 -0.36 -6.43
C VAL A 226 3.42 0.73 -6.77
N ALA A 227 3.30 1.39 -7.92
CA ALA A 227 4.16 2.55 -8.24
C ALA A 227 3.99 3.67 -7.21
N GLY A 228 2.76 3.87 -6.71
CA GLY A 228 2.44 4.76 -5.61
C GLY A 228 3.15 4.39 -4.31
N ALA A 229 3.01 3.15 -3.86
CA ALA A 229 3.70 2.64 -2.67
C ALA A 229 5.23 2.77 -2.81
N LEU A 230 5.79 2.37 -3.96
CA LEU A 230 7.23 2.44 -4.25
C LEU A 230 7.75 3.88 -4.29
N THR A 231 6.96 4.84 -4.77
CA THR A 231 7.31 6.27 -4.71
C THR A 231 7.43 6.76 -3.28
N GLY A 232 6.48 6.37 -2.40
CA GLY A 232 6.54 6.68 -0.97
C GLY A 232 7.75 6.05 -0.27
N ILE A 233 8.14 4.85 -0.68
CA ILE A 233 9.34 4.17 -0.17
C ILE A 233 10.61 4.86 -0.64
N GLN A 234 10.75 5.09 -1.95
CA GLN A 234 11.98 5.63 -2.54
C GLN A 234 12.22 7.08 -2.15
N SER A 235 11.19 7.92 -2.10
CA SER A 235 11.33 9.29 -1.60
C SER A 235 11.72 9.30 -0.11
N GLY A 236 11.53 8.20 0.62
CA GLY A 236 11.75 8.13 2.06
C GLY A 236 10.56 8.66 2.87
N LEU A 237 9.45 9.06 2.24
CA LEU A 237 8.25 9.54 2.93
C LEU A 237 7.74 8.52 3.95
N VAL A 238 7.69 7.24 3.56
CA VAL A 238 7.27 6.15 4.46
C VAL A 238 8.18 6.04 5.68
N GLY A 239 9.50 6.12 5.47
CA GLY A 239 10.47 6.06 6.57
C GLY A 239 10.39 7.27 7.48
N TYR A 240 10.25 8.46 6.91
CA TYR A 240 10.11 9.71 7.64
C TYR A 240 8.82 9.73 8.47
N ALA A 241 7.67 9.43 7.87
CA ALA A 241 6.39 9.40 8.55
C ALA A 241 6.37 8.33 9.65
N SER A 242 7.02 7.19 9.42
CA SER A 242 7.21 6.15 10.45
C SER A 242 8.00 6.65 11.66
N LEU A 243 9.02 7.49 11.43
CA LEU A 243 9.86 8.04 12.49
C LEU A 243 9.12 9.10 13.31
N VAL A 244 8.36 9.98 12.64
CA VAL A 244 7.70 11.12 13.27
C VAL A 244 6.39 10.73 13.95
N PHE A 245 5.58 9.92 13.28
CA PHE A 245 4.21 9.59 13.70
C PHE A 245 4.04 8.12 14.06
N GLY A 246 5.16 7.38 14.16
CA GLY A 246 5.14 5.95 14.44
C GLY A 246 4.59 5.11 13.27
N PRO A 247 4.33 3.81 13.50
CA PRO A 247 3.94 2.87 12.46
C PRO A 247 2.71 3.30 11.64
N TRP A 248 1.75 3.99 12.26
CA TRP A 248 0.58 4.54 11.59
C TRP A 248 0.96 5.60 10.55
N GLY A 249 1.89 6.50 10.86
CA GLY A 249 2.40 7.45 9.86
C GLY A 249 3.02 6.77 8.65
N GLY A 250 3.77 5.69 8.87
CA GLY A 250 4.33 4.87 7.80
C GLY A 250 3.26 4.20 6.94
N ALA A 251 2.22 3.65 7.57
CA ALA A 251 1.09 3.02 6.88
C ALA A 251 0.31 4.03 6.04
N ILE A 252 -0.03 5.19 6.63
CA ILE A 252 -0.71 6.29 5.94
C ILE A 252 0.12 6.80 4.77
N ALA A 253 1.43 7.00 4.96
CA ALA A 253 2.31 7.41 3.88
C ALA A 253 2.32 6.39 2.74
N MET A 254 2.36 5.09 3.05
CA MET A 254 2.43 4.05 2.03
C MET A 254 1.10 3.87 1.29
N ALA A 255 0.00 3.66 2.02
CA ALA A 255 -1.33 3.47 1.46
C ALA A 255 -1.84 4.73 0.77
N GLY A 256 -1.57 5.92 1.33
CA GLY A 256 -1.92 7.20 0.72
C GLY A 256 -1.16 7.49 -0.57
N THR A 257 0.14 7.18 -0.66
CA THR A 257 0.85 7.31 -1.95
C THR A 257 0.44 6.23 -2.93
N ALA A 258 0.09 5.02 -2.47
CA ALA A 258 -0.50 3.98 -3.31
C ALA A 258 -1.83 4.43 -3.93
N ALA A 259 -2.73 4.99 -3.12
CA ALA A 259 -4.00 5.57 -3.54
C ALA A 259 -3.82 6.70 -4.58
N VAL A 260 -2.82 7.57 -4.42
CA VAL A 260 -2.46 8.56 -5.47
C VAL A 260 -1.99 7.85 -6.75
N GLY A 261 -1.27 6.73 -6.62
CA GLY A 261 -0.93 5.83 -7.72
C GLY A 261 -2.15 5.28 -8.46
N SER A 262 -3.22 4.96 -7.75
CA SER A 262 -4.50 4.49 -8.33
C SER A 262 -5.14 5.50 -9.27
N LEU A 263 -4.86 6.79 -9.07
CA LEU A 263 -5.33 7.83 -9.98
C LEU A 263 -4.68 7.76 -11.37
N ASN A 264 -3.44 7.26 -11.45
CA ASN A 264 -2.81 6.99 -12.75
C ASN A 264 -3.55 5.89 -13.49
N ALA A 265 -3.97 4.85 -12.77
CA ALA A 265 -4.76 3.77 -13.32
C ALA A 265 -6.15 4.24 -13.80
N ALA A 266 -6.86 4.98 -12.96
CA ALA A 266 -8.19 5.51 -13.27
C ALA A 266 -8.20 6.41 -14.52
N ARG A 267 -7.11 7.15 -14.78
CA ARG A 267 -7.00 8.02 -15.96
C ARG A 267 -6.73 7.28 -17.26
N VAL A 268 -6.08 6.12 -17.22
CA VAL A 268 -5.92 5.24 -18.40
C VAL A 268 -7.26 4.60 -18.80
N LEU A 269 -8.20 4.50 -17.86
CA LEU A 269 -9.56 4.01 -18.10
C LEU A 269 -10.52 5.08 -18.68
N ARG A 270 -10.15 6.37 -18.61
CA ARG A 270 -10.90 7.50 -19.21
C ARG A 270 -10.60 7.65 -20.70
#